data_AF-A0A850C189-F1
#
_entry.id   AF-A0A850C189-F1
#
_cell.length_a   1.000
_cell.length_b   1.000
_cell.length_c   1.000
_cell.angle_alpha   90.00
_cell.angle_beta   90.00
_cell.angle_gamma   90.00
#
_symmetry.space_group_name_H-M   'P 1'
#
loop_
_entity.id
_entity.type
_entity.pdbx_description
1 polymer ?
#
loop_
_entity_poly.entity_id
_entity_poly.type
_entity_poly.pdbx_seq_one_letter_code
_entity_poly.pdbx_strand_id
1 'polypeptide(L)' 'IVPPEIATLAAAAESEGATVSPSGAGGGDVSIFIGPAPASGALLKLAGSVGLERVDLRVGAPGVRGVVAVDGGGRAASPT' A
#
# COMPACT_ATOMS: atom_id res chain seq x y z
N ILE A 1 -5.39 -12.35 -11.35
CA ILE A 1 -4.19 -12.53 -12.22
C ILE A 1 -2.99 -12.10 -11.39
N VAL A 2 -1.89 -12.86 -11.40
CA VAL A 2 -0.65 -12.51 -10.69
C VAL A 2 0.42 -12.26 -11.76
N PRO A 3 1.00 -11.04 -11.83
CA PRO A 3 2.09 -10.78 -12.74
C PRO A 3 3.32 -11.66 -12.45
N PRO A 4 4.09 -12.09 -13.47
CA PRO A 4 5.27 -12.94 -13.30
C PRO A 4 6.32 -12.39 -12.31
N GLU A 5 6.46 -11.07 -12.28
CA GLU A 5 7.38 -10.34 -11.40
C GLU A 5 6.98 -10.52 -9.93
N ILE A 6 5.67 -10.50 -9.66
CA ILE A 6 5.11 -10.71 -8.31
C ILE A 6 5.21 -12.18 -7.91
N ALA A 7 5.01 -13.11 -8.84
CA ALA A 7 5.21 -14.53 -8.58
C ALA A 7 6.65 -14.85 -8.17
N THR A 8 7.64 -14.15 -8.74
CA THR A 8 9.06 -14.28 -8.38
C THR A 8 9.33 -13.84 -6.93
N LEU A 9 8.60 -12.85 -6.43
CA LEU A 9 8.73 -12.35 -5.06
C LEU A 9 8.03 -13.22 -4.02
N ALA A 10 6.97 -13.94 -4.40
CA ALA A 10 6.15 -14.71 -3.46
C ALA A 10 6.99 -15.73 -2.66
N ALA A 11 7.81 -16.54 -3.33
CA ALA A 11 8.66 -17.54 -2.67
C ALA A 11 9.71 -16.91 -1.74
N ALA A 12 10.28 -15.77 -2.13
CA ALA A 12 11.24 -15.04 -1.29
C ALA A 12 10.56 -14.46 -0.05
N ALA A 13 9.35 -13.90 -0.20
CA ALA A 13 8.58 -13.38 0.93
C ALA A 13 8.13 -14.48 1.90
N GLU A 14 7.74 -15.65 1.39
CA GLU A 14 7.40 -16.81 2.22
C GLU A 14 8.56 -17.24 3.12
N SER A 15 9.80 -17.20 2.61
CA SER A 15 11.00 -17.48 3.41
C SER A 15 11.25 -16.47 4.55
N GLU A 16 10.66 -15.27 4.45
CA GLU A 16 10.67 -14.23 5.49
C GLU A 16 9.44 -14.32 6.42
N GLY A 17 8.58 -15.34 6.25
CA GLY A 17 7.31 -15.45 6.97
C GLY A 17 6.29 -14.37 6.58
N ALA A 18 6.41 -13.85 5.36
CA ALA A 18 5.62 -12.77 4.81
C ALA A 18 4.86 -13.23 3.55
N THR A 19 3.97 -12.36 3.06
CA THR A 19 3.27 -12.53 1.79
C THR A 19 3.43 -11.29 0.93
N VAL A 20 3.49 -11.49 -0.39
CA VAL A 20 3.45 -10.42 -1.39
C VAL A 20 2.24 -10.64 -2.28
N SER A 21 1.41 -9.63 -2.42
CA SER A 21 0.19 -9.68 -3.22
C SER A 21 0.04 -8.44 -4.09
N PRO A 22 -0.45 -8.57 -5.33
CA PRO A 22 -0.81 -7.40 -6.13
C PRO A 22 -1.99 -6.67 -5.48
N SER A 23 -1.98 -5.34 -5.54
CA SER A 23 -3.09 -4.49 -5.11
C SER A 23 -4.19 -4.44 -6.17
N GLY A 24 -5.45 -4.42 -5.76
CA GLY A 24 -6.62 -4.27 -6.64
C GLY A 24 -7.01 -5.53 -7.43
N ALA A 25 -7.52 -5.36 -8.65
CA ALA A 25 -8.02 -6.45 -9.49
C ALA A 25 -6.93 -7.37 -10.11
N GLY A 26 -5.65 -7.09 -9.84
CA GLY A 26 -4.51 -7.92 -10.28
C GLY A 26 -3.78 -7.41 -11.53
N GLY A 27 -3.77 -6.09 -11.78
CA GLY A 27 -3.12 -5.44 -12.92
C GLY A 27 -1.62 -5.14 -12.76
N GLY A 28 -1.08 -5.14 -11.55
CA GLY A 28 0.37 -5.24 -11.32
C GLY A 28 1.13 -3.96 -10.98
N ASP A 29 0.52 -2.78 -11.00
CA ASP A 29 1.27 -1.52 -10.75
C ASP A 29 1.76 -1.36 -9.30
N VAL A 30 1.03 -1.95 -8.35
CA VAL A 30 1.36 -1.87 -6.92
C VAL A 30 1.24 -3.26 -6.31
N SER A 31 2.26 -3.66 -5.56
CA SER A 31 2.25 -4.86 -4.73
C SER A 31 2.48 -4.52 -3.28
N ILE A 32 1.83 -5.27 -2.39
CA ILE A 32 1.92 -5.09 -0.94
C ILE A 32 2.71 -6.26 -0.37
N PHE A 33 3.76 -5.94 0.38
CA PHE A 33 4.45 -6.89 1.27
C PHE A 33 3.81 -6.80 2.66
N ILE A 34 3.42 -7.94 3.23
CA ILE A 34 2.81 -8.04 4.55
C ILE A 34 3.55 -9.13 5.34
N GLY A 35 4.18 -8.75 6.45
CA GLY A 35 4.91 -9.66 7.32
C GLY A 35 5.11 -9.10 8.73
N PRO A 36 5.57 -9.93 9.68
CA PRO A 36 5.78 -9.52 11.06
C PRO A 36 7.00 -8.59 11.25
N ALA A 37 7.87 -8.50 10.25
CA ALA A 37 9.07 -7.68 10.24
C ALA A 37 9.18 -6.91 8.91
N PRO A 38 9.99 -5.83 8.85
CA PRO A 38 10.29 -5.15 7.59
C PRO A 38 10.95 -6.10 6.58
N ALA A 39 10.61 -5.93 5.30
CA ALA A 39 11.25 -6.65 4.19
C ALA A 39 12.78 -6.56 4.25
N SER A 40 13.44 -7.70 4.06
CA SER A 40 14.90 -7.74 4.09
C SER A 40 15.55 -6.97 2.93
N GLY A 41 16.83 -6.62 3.09
CA GLY A 41 17.62 -6.06 2.01
C GLY A 41 17.78 -7.00 0.80
N ALA A 42 17.65 -8.32 1.00
CA ALA A 42 17.70 -9.29 -0.10
C ALA A 42 16.41 -9.25 -0.93
N LEU A 43 15.25 -9.19 -0.27
CA LEU A 43 13.97 -9.07 -0.95
C LEU A 43 13.85 -7.74 -1.71
N LEU A 44 14.34 -6.63 -1.13
CA LEU A 44 14.33 -5.34 -1.80
C LEU A 44 15.22 -5.31 -3.05
N LYS A 45 16.38 -5.98 -3.00
CA LYS A 45 17.25 -6.14 -4.19
C LYS A 45 16.58 -6.99 -5.27
N LEU A 46 15.92 -8.09 -4.87
CA LEU A 46 15.17 -8.93 -5.80
C LEU A 46 14.03 -8.15 -6.46
N ALA A 47 13.26 -7.37 -5.69
CA ALA A 47 12.21 -6.50 -6.20
C ALA A 47 12.76 -5.50 -7.23
N GLY A 48 13.88 -4.84 -6.93
CA GLY A 48 14.56 -3.95 -7.89
C GLY A 48 14.99 -4.66 -9.18
N SER A 49 15.44 -5.91 -9.09
CA SER A 49 15.88 -6.68 -10.27
C SER A 49 14.74 -7.05 -11.22
N VAL A 50 13.49 -7.05 -10.75
CA VAL A 50 12.29 -7.28 -11.57
C VAL A 50 11.56 -5.97 -11.91
N GLY A 51 12.22 -4.82 -11.73
CA GLY A 51 11.70 -3.51 -12.12
C GLY A 51 10.74 -2.86 -11.12
N LEU A 52 10.67 -3.36 -9.88
CA LEU A 52 9.82 -2.79 -8.83
C LEU A 52 10.60 -1.82 -7.95
N GLU A 53 9.92 -0.76 -7.51
CA GLU A 53 10.45 0.23 -6.58
C GLU A 53 9.74 0.14 -5.22
N ARG A 54 10.51 0.33 -4.14
CA ARG A 54 9.94 0.47 -2.79
C ARG A 54 9.38 1.88 -2.61
N VAL A 55 8.09 1.96 -2.33
CA VAL A 55 7.45 3.19 -1.85
C VAL A 55 7.33 3.14 -0.33
N ASP A 56 7.85 4.15 0.36
CA ASP A 56 7.69 4.26 1.81
C ASP A 56 6.29 4.81 2.13
N LEU A 57 5.40 3.93 2.62
CA LEU A 57 3.99 4.24 2.86
C LEU A 57 3.59 3.92 4.30
N ARG A 58 2.56 4.64 4.76
CA ARG A 58 1.88 4.37 6.02
C ARG A 58 0.39 4.15 5.77
N VAL A 59 -0.18 3.17 6.46
CA VAL A 59 -1.62 2.91 6.45
C VAL A 59 -2.31 3.76 7.53
N GLY A 60 -3.56 4.16 7.28
CA GLY A 60 -4.39 4.85 8.28
C GLY A 60 -4.41 6.37 8.16
N ALA A 61 -3.92 6.93 7.05
CA ALA A 61 -4.14 8.35 6.76
C ALA A 61 -5.66 8.65 6.69
N PRO A 62 -6.13 9.79 7.22
CA PRO A 62 -7.53 10.18 7.08
C PRO A 62 -7.95 10.26 5.61
N GLY A 63 -9.12 9.74 5.29
CA GLY A 63 -9.74 9.95 3.98
C GLY A 63 -10.14 11.41 3.76
N VAL A 64 -10.56 11.72 2.54
CA VAL A 64 -11.09 13.05 2.18
C VAL A 64 -12.27 13.40 3.08
N ARG A 65 -12.27 14.62 3.64
CA ARG A 65 -13.36 15.16 4.44
C ARG A 65 -13.76 16.52 3.88
N GLY A 66 -15.06 16.82 3.90
CA GLY A 66 -15.53 18.18 3.64
C GLY A 66 -15.17 19.09 4.81
N VAL A 67 -14.62 20.27 4.52
CA VAL A 67 -14.53 21.34 5.50
C VAL A 67 -15.77 22.22 5.37
N VAL A 68 -16.46 22.47 6.49
CA VAL A 68 -17.50 23.50 6.52
C VAL A 68 -16.77 24.82 6.71
N ALA A 69 -16.86 25.71 5.73
CA ALA A 69 -16.41 27.08 5.91
C ALA A 69 -17.28 27.71 7.01
N VAL A 70 -16.66 28.01 8.16
CA VAL A 70 -17.32 28.81 9.20
C VAL A 70 -17.00 30.25 8.85
N ASP A 71 -17.88 30.91 8.09
CA ASP A 71 -17.84 32.36 8.00
C ASP A 71 -17.99 32.91 9.42
N GLY A 72 -17.13 33.87 9.78
CA GLY A 72 -16.98 34.42 11.13
C GLY A 72 -18.19 35.21 11.65
N GLY A 73 -19.37 34.60 11.68
CA GLY A 73 -20.59 35.18 12.22
C GLY A 73 -21.84 34.34 11.93
N GLY A 74 -22.22 33.45 12.85
CA GLY A 74 -23.63 33.07 13.04
C GLY A 74 -24.08 31.68 12.54
N ARG A 75 -24.28 30.79 13.53
CA ARG A 75 -25.17 29.61 13.57
C ARG A 75 -25.06 28.56 12.44
N ALA A 76 -24.42 27.43 12.76
CA ALA A 76 -24.52 26.20 11.98
C ALA A 76 -25.99 25.72 11.86
N ALA A 77 -26.44 25.47 10.63
CA ALA A 77 -27.74 24.87 10.36
C ALA A 77 -27.69 23.37 10.68
N SER A 78 -28.73 22.88 11.37
CA SER A 78 -28.90 21.48 11.76
C SER A 78 -29.27 20.63 10.53
N PRO A 79 -28.62 19.48 10.28
CA PRO A 79 -29.02 18.57 9.22
C PRO A 79 -30.17 17.67 9.72
N THR A 80 -31.26 17.60 8.95
CA THR A 80 -32.34 16.60 9.05
C THR A 80 -32.03 15.38 8.20
#